data_AF-A0A2G6TC78-F1
#
_entry.id   AF-A0A2G6TC78-F1
#
_cell.length_a   1.000
_cell.length_b   1.000
_cell.length_c   1.000
_cell.angle_alpha   90.00
_cell.angle_beta   90.00
_cell.angle_gamma   90.00
#
_symmetry.space_group_name_H-M   'P 1'
#
loop_
_entity.id
_entity.type
_entity.pdbx_description
1 polymer ?
#
loop_
_entity_poly.entity_id
_entity_poly.type
_entity_poly.pdbx_seq_one_letter_code
_entity_poly.pdbx_strand_id
1 'polypeptide(L)'
;MNIENTKAQMRKGVLEFCILSVLKEKDAYTSEILDTLKNAKLLVVEGTVYPLLTRLKNDGLLNYRWEESTSGPPRKYYGLTEIGQTFLNELSGTWTELSDAVNLITNQNQ
;
A
#
# COMPACT_ATOMS: atom_id res chain seq x y z
N MET A 1 -0.01 -26.79 6.05
CA MET A 1 -0.01 -25.34 5.76
C MET A 1 -0.77 -24.64 6.88
N ASN A 2 -0.23 -23.56 7.46
CA ASN A 2 -0.91 -22.82 8.54
C ASN A 2 -1.84 -21.76 7.90
N ILE A 3 -3.12 -21.78 8.26
CA ILE A 3 -4.15 -20.88 7.67
C ILE A 3 -3.84 -19.41 7.96
N GLU A 4 -3.36 -19.08 9.15
CA GLU A 4 -3.01 -17.71 9.53
C GLU A 4 -1.78 -17.21 8.78
N ASN A 5 -0.77 -18.08 8.58
CA ASN A 5 0.37 -17.75 7.72
C ASN A 5 -0.07 -17.48 6.27
N THR A 6 -0.98 -18.31 5.74
CA THR A 6 -1.49 -18.16 4.38
C THR A 6 -2.22 -16.82 4.20
N LYS A 7 -3.14 -16.49 5.12
CA LYS A 7 -3.82 -15.19 5.16
C LYS A 7 -2.84 -14.02 5.23
N ALA A 8 -1.78 -14.16 6.02
CA ALA A 8 -0.76 -13.12 6.15
C ALA A 8 0.02 -12.91 4.84
N GLN A 9 0.39 -13.98 4.12
CA GLN A 9 1.09 -13.87 2.85
C GLN A 9 0.22 -13.23 1.76
N MET A 10 -1.07 -13.59 1.68
CA MET A 10 -2.00 -12.95 0.75
C MET A 10 -2.08 -11.43 0.96
N ARG A 11 -2.19 -10.97 2.22
CA ARG A 11 -2.20 -9.54 2.54
C ARG A 11 -0.88 -8.86 2.25
N LYS A 12 0.25 -9.51 2.55
CA LYS A 12 1.58 -8.96 2.25
C LYS A 12 1.80 -8.78 0.76
N GLY A 13 1.32 -9.73 -0.07
CA GLY A 13 1.47 -9.68 -1.52
C GLY A 13 0.83 -8.46 -2.18
N VAL A 14 -0.23 -7.90 -1.59
CA VAL A 14 -0.93 -6.72 -2.13
C VAL A 14 -0.54 -5.42 -1.44
N LEU A 15 0.31 -5.47 -0.41
CA LEU A 15 0.49 -4.33 0.49
C LEU A 15 1.13 -3.11 -0.19
N GLU A 16 2.07 -3.33 -1.10
CA GLU A 16 2.69 -2.24 -1.87
C GLU A 16 1.68 -1.55 -2.77
N PHE A 17 0.88 -2.33 -3.51
CA PHE A 17 -0.22 -1.83 -4.31
C PHE A 17 -1.19 -0.99 -3.46
N CYS A 18 -1.55 -1.48 -2.27
CA CYS A 18 -2.42 -0.73 -1.35
C CYS A 18 -1.77 0.57 -0.87
N ILE A 19 -0.48 0.58 -0.51
CA ILE A 19 0.21 1.82 -0.10
C ILE A 19 0.21 2.86 -1.22
N LEU A 20 0.58 2.46 -2.44
CA LEU A 20 0.54 3.35 -3.61
C LEU A 20 -0.88 3.87 -3.87
N SER A 21 -1.89 3.01 -3.72
CA SER A 21 -3.30 3.37 -3.90
C SER A 21 -3.79 4.38 -2.87
N VAL A 22 -3.35 4.28 -1.60
CA VAL A 22 -3.67 5.27 -0.56
C VAL A 22 -3.12 6.66 -0.92
N LEU A 23 -1.97 6.70 -1.58
CA LEU A 23 -1.28 7.93 -1.97
C LEU A 23 -1.72 8.49 -3.33
N LYS A 24 -2.68 7.85 -4.01
CA LYS A 24 -3.13 8.23 -5.35
C LYS A 24 -3.69 9.65 -5.41
N GLU A 25 -4.54 10.01 -4.45
CA GLU A 25 -5.29 11.28 -4.49
C GLU A 25 -4.62 12.38 -3.69
N LYS A 26 -3.84 12.02 -2.67
CA LYS A 26 -3.13 12.97 -1.82
C LYS A 26 -1.92 12.35 -1.14
N ASP A 27 -0.95 13.22 -0.87
CA ASP A 27 0.18 12.88 -0.02
C ASP A 27 -0.29 12.66 1.42
N ALA A 28 0.36 11.73 2.11
CA ALA A 28 -0.03 11.33 3.46
C ALA A 28 1.19 11.07 4.35
N TYR A 29 1.03 11.38 5.64
CA TYR A 29 2.01 10.97 6.64
C TYR A 29 1.84 9.47 6.96
N THR A 30 2.91 8.82 7.42
CA THR A 30 2.94 7.38 7.69
C THR A 30 1.82 6.89 8.62
N SER A 31 1.40 7.69 9.61
CA SER A 31 0.28 7.31 10.47
C SER A 31 -1.05 7.26 9.71
N GLU A 32 -1.31 8.22 8.82
CA GLU A 32 -2.53 8.24 8.01
C GLU A 32 -2.59 7.06 7.03
N ILE A 33 -1.43 6.69 6.46
CA ILE A 33 -1.29 5.47 5.64
C ILE A 33 -1.62 4.23 6.48
N LEU A 34 -1.00 4.09 7.66
CA LEU A 34 -1.26 2.98 8.57
C LEU A 34 -2.73 2.88 8.96
N ASP A 35 -3.36 4.00 9.28
CA ASP A 35 -4.77 4.04 9.70
C ASP A 35 -5.70 3.65 8.55
N THR A 36 -5.41 4.11 7.33
CA THR A 36 -6.17 3.72 6.14
C THR A 36 -6.08 2.21 5.88
N LEU A 37 -4.88 1.64 5.97
CA LEU A 37 -4.66 0.19 5.80
C LEU A 37 -5.35 -0.63 6.90
N LYS A 38 -5.27 -0.19 8.16
CA LYS A 38 -5.96 -0.84 9.30
C LYS A 38 -7.48 -0.81 9.13
N ASN A 39 -8.04 0.33 8.72
CA ASN A 39 -9.48 0.47 8.46
C ASN A 39 -9.94 -0.46 7.32
N ALA A 40 -9.09 -0.69 6.32
CA ALA A 40 -9.30 -1.67 5.26
C ALA A 40 -9.04 -3.14 5.70
N LYS A 41 -8.80 -3.39 7.00
CA LYS A 41 -8.51 -4.72 7.58
C LYS A 41 -7.24 -5.38 7.01
N LEU A 42 -6.31 -4.58 6.50
CA LEU A 42 -4.93 -5.00 6.24
C LEU A 42 -4.19 -4.89 7.58
N LEU A 43 -4.12 -6.00 8.32
CA LEU A 43 -3.47 -6.09 9.62
C LEU A 43 -1.96 -5.83 9.49
N VAL A 44 -1.56 -4.56 9.56
CA VAL A 44 -0.17 -4.10 9.42
C VAL A 44 0.32 -3.37 10.65
N VAL A 45 1.63 -3.50 10.89
CA VAL A 45 2.36 -2.82 11.97
C VAL A 45 3.40 -1.88 11.36
N GLU A 46 3.87 -0.92 12.15
CA GLU A 46 4.89 0.05 11.76
C GLU A 46 6.15 -0.63 11.20
N GLY A 47 6.64 -1.67 11.86
CA GLY A 47 7.81 -2.43 11.42
C GLY A 47 7.69 -3.06 10.03
N THR A 48 6.48 -3.14 9.46
CA THR A 48 6.25 -3.57 8.07
C THR A 48 6.17 -2.37 7.12
N VAL A 49 5.47 -1.29 7.51
CA VAL A 49 5.19 -0.16 6.62
C VAL A 49 6.39 0.75 6.41
N TYR A 50 7.17 1.06 7.45
CA TYR A 50 8.33 1.95 7.31
C TYR A 50 9.41 1.42 6.34
N PRO A 51 9.81 0.13 6.40
CA PRO A 51 10.73 -0.43 5.41
C PRO A 51 10.17 -0.41 3.99
N LEU A 52 8.86 -0.66 3.81
CA LEU A 52 8.22 -0.61 2.50
C LEU A 52 8.21 0.81 1.92
N LEU A 53 7.84 1.82 2.71
CA LEU A 53 7.91 3.22 2.28
C LEU A 53 9.34 3.62 1.88
N THR A 54 10.34 3.13 2.63
CA THR A 54 11.75 3.37 2.29
C THR A 54 12.14 2.71 0.97
N ARG A 55 11.71 1.45 0.74
CA ARG A 55 11.95 0.72 -0.52
C ARG A 55 11.29 1.43 -1.70
N LEU A 56 9.98 1.69 -1.62
CA LEU A 56 9.23 2.38 -2.69
C LEU A 56 9.83 3.76 -3.02
N LYS A 57 10.36 4.48 -2.03
CA LYS A 57 11.09 5.74 -2.25
C LYS A 57 12.43 5.53 -2.95
N ASN A 58 13.18 4.50 -2.56
CA ASN A 58 14.47 4.17 -3.18
C ASN A 58 14.31 3.66 -4.62
N ASP A 59 13.19 2.99 -4.91
CA ASP A 59 12.80 2.56 -6.25
C ASP A 59 12.24 3.72 -7.10
N GLY A 60 12.18 4.94 -6.54
CA GLY A 60 11.74 6.14 -7.23
C GLY A 60 10.22 6.26 -7.42
N LEU A 61 9.43 5.34 -6.85
CA LEU A 61 7.96 5.36 -6.92
C LEU A 61 7.35 6.40 -5.98
N LEU A 62 8.02 6.66 -4.85
CA LEU A 62 7.62 7.67 -3.89
C LEU A 62 8.68 8.75 -3.72
N ASN A 63 8.23 9.95 -3.34
CA ASN A 63 9.07 10.97 -2.73
C ASN A 63 8.55 11.26 -1.30
N TYR A 64 9.26 12.10 -0.56
CA TYR A 64 8.70 12.70 0.64
C TYR A 64 9.12 14.16 0.79
N ARG A 65 8.29 14.92 1.49
CA ARG A 65 8.65 16.24 2.04
C ARG A 65 8.59 16.20 3.56
N TRP A 66 9.36 17.08 4.19
CA TRP A 66 9.18 17.38 5.60
C TRP A 66 8.11 18.46 5.75
N GLU A 67 7.20 18.26 6.69
CA GLU A 67 6.18 19.22 7.06
C GLU A 67 6.27 19.45 8.57
N GLU A 68 6.28 20.71 9.00
CA GLU A 68 6.30 21.04 10.42
C GLU A 68 5.01 20.55 11.08
N SER A 69 5.15 19.94 12.25
CA SER A 69 4.00 19.53 13.05
C SER A 69 3.58 20.67 13.96
N THR A 70 2.29 20.86 14.16
CA THR A 70 1.74 21.81 15.16
C THR A 70 2.16 21.44 16.59
N SER A 71 2.51 20.17 16.82
CA SER A 71 3.14 19.69 18.04
C SER A 71 4.07 18.50 17.74
N GLY A 72 5.29 18.54 18.27
CA GLY A 72 6.28 17.47 18.11
C GLY A 72 7.20 17.62 16.88
N PRO A 73 7.93 16.54 16.52
CA PRO A 73 8.92 16.61 15.45
C PRO A 73 8.28 16.79 14.07
N PRO A 74 9.04 17.27 13.07
CA PRO A 74 8.59 17.32 11.67
C PRO A 74 8.12 15.95 11.18
N ARG A 75 7.09 15.94 10.33
CA ARG A 75 6.49 14.75 9.74
C ARG A 75 6.95 14.57 8.31
N LYS A 76 7.10 13.32 7.87
CA LYS A 76 7.39 12.99 6.46
C LYS A 76 6.09 12.69 5.72
N TYR A 77 5.66 13.60 4.86
CA TYR A 77 4.55 13.34 3.95
C TYR A 77 5.10 12.66 2.70
N TYR A 78 4.61 11.45 2.44
CA TYR A 78 4.96 10.70 1.23
C TYR A 78 3.97 11.03 0.12
N GLY A 79 4.48 11.10 -1.10
CA GLY A 79 3.68 11.32 -2.31
C GLY A 79 4.17 10.43 -3.44
N LEU A 80 3.27 10.14 -4.40
CA LEU A 80 3.65 9.46 -5.64
C LEU A 80 4.53 10.38 -6.50
N THR A 81 5.54 9.80 -7.13
CA THR A 81 6.22 10.44 -8.25
C THR A 81 5.45 10.18 -9.56
N GLU A 82 5.85 10.82 -10.66
CA GLU A 82 5.30 10.50 -11.99
C GLU A 82 5.52 9.03 -12.37
N ILE A 83 6.68 8.47 -12.02
CA ILE A 83 7.01 7.06 -12.20
C ILE A 83 6.09 6.20 -11.33
N GLY A 84 5.90 6.59 -10.06
CA GLY A 84 4.99 5.92 -9.14
C GLY A 84 3.54 5.90 -9.63
N GLN A 85 3.07 6.99 -10.20
CA GLN A 85 1.71 7.08 -10.76
C GLN A 85 1.54 6.16 -11.97
N THR A 86 2.53 6.11 -12.86
CA THR A 86 2.52 5.21 -14.03
C THR A 86 2.52 3.75 -13.57
N PHE A 87 3.41 3.41 -12.64
CA PHE A 87 3.50 2.07 -12.05
C PHE A 87 2.20 1.65 -11.36
N LEU A 88 1.57 2.56 -10.59
CA LEU A 88 0.28 2.30 -9.95
C LEU A 88 -0.82 2.02 -10.98
N ASN A 89 -0.85 2.73 -12.10
CA ASN A 89 -1.86 2.53 -13.14
C ASN A 89 -1.72 1.13 -13.77
N GLU A 90 -0.50 0.69 -14.08
CA GLU A 90 -0.24 -0.67 -14.58
C GLU A 90 -0.64 -1.72 -13.56
N LEU A 91 -0.21 -1.54 -12.30
CA LEU A 91 -0.50 -2.49 -11.23
C LEU A 91 -1.99 -2.58 -10.90
N SER A 92 -2.73 -1.49 -11.08
CA SER A 92 -4.20 -1.46 -10.94
C SER A 92 -4.86 -2.37 -11.97
N GLY A 93 -4.39 -2.36 -13.23
CA GLY A 93 -4.87 -3.26 -14.26
C GLY A 93 -4.58 -4.73 -13.92
N THR A 94 -3.34 -5.03 -13.52
CA THR A 94 -2.95 -6.39 -13.09
C THR A 94 -3.77 -6.87 -11.89
N TRP A 95 -4.08 -5.99 -10.93
CA TRP A 95 -4.92 -6.34 -9.79
C TRP A 95 -6.34 -6.71 -10.22
N THR A 96 -6.95 -5.93 -11.12
CA THR A 96 -8.28 -6.24 -11.66
C THR A 96 -8.28 -7.61 -12.33
N GLU A 97 -7.33 -7.88 -13.24
CA GLU A 97 -7.22 -9.18 -13.93
C GLU A 97 -7.05 -10.36 -12.95
N LEU A 98 -6.18 -10.19 -11.95
CA LEU A 98 -5.94 -11.23 -10.93
C LEU A 98 -7.18 -11.47 -10.07
N SER A 99 -7.82 -10.41 -9.59
CA SER A 99 -9.03 -10.48 -8.77
C SER A 99 -10.15 -11.16 -9.54
N ASP A 100 -10.34 -10.79 -10.80
CA ASP A 100 -11.36 -11.38 -11.68
C ASP A 100 -11.09 -12.85 -11.95
N ALA A 101 -9.84 -13.23 -12.22
CA ALA A 101 -9.45 -14.63 -12.42
C ALA A 101 -9.69 -15.48 -11.16
N VAL A 102 -9.32 -14.97 -9.98
CA VAL A 102 -9.58 -15.66 -8.70
C VAL A 102 -11.08 -15.81 -8.48
N ASN A 103 -11.85 -14.72 -8.61
CA ASN A 103 -13.29 -14.74 -8.42
C ASN A 103 -13.99 -15.68 -9.41
N LEU A 104 -13.58 -15.70 -10.68
CA LEU A 104 -14.11 -16.61 -11.69
C LEU A 104 -13.94 -18.07 -11.27
N ILE A 105 -12.77 -18.45 -10.78
CA ILE A 105 -12.46 -19.83 -10.37
C ILE A 105 -13.16 -20.19 -9.06
N THR A 106 -13.18 -19.27 -8.07
CA THR A 106 -13.73 -19.57 -6.74
C THR A 106 -15.24 -19.44 -6.66
N ASN A 107 -15.86 -18.66 -7.56
CA ASN A 107 -17.31 -18.44 -7.57
C ASN A 107 -18.05 -19.33 -8.58
N GLN A 108 -17.36 -20.24 -9.29
CA GLN A 108 -17.97 -21.16 -10.28
C GLN A 108 -18.87 -22.27 -9.69
N ASN A 109 -19.32 -22.15 -8.44
CA ASN A 109 -20.24 -23.09 -7.79
C ASN A 109 -21.33 -22.38 -6.95
N GLN A 110 -22.03 -21.42 -7.55
CA GLN A 110 -23.38 -21.02 -7.10
C GLN A 110 -24.40 -21.21 -8.21
#